data_AF-A0A5C7KXM0-F1
#
_entry.id   AF-A0A5C7KXM0-F1
#
_cell.length_a   1.000
_cell.length_b   1.000
_cell.length_c   1.000
_cell.angle_alpha   90.00
_cell.angle_beta   90.00
_cell.angle_gamma   90.00
#
_symmetry.space_group_name_H-M   'P 1'
#
loop_
_entity.id
_entity.type
_entity.pdbx_description
1 polymer ?
#
loop_
_entity_poly.entity_id
_entity_poly.type
_entity_poly.pdbx_seq_one_letter_code
_entity_poly.pdbx_strand_id
1 'polypeptide(L)'
;MKILLRTWTWQSGGERSSQDRVVEVERLRIGRGTDQDLELADVKISHSHARIVRSGRNVLLVCKPGATALVNSEPARERKLRSGDVIEIGRYRLTISAGAAGADLMIEIEETVTARDEKAARQAKLRTSLDQVLFSRRRISWLLFLLVLLSTLALPAWFRFGAPPAVKAMTSAWPGDRLWMPGSSSPSHAYFKNDCGKCHQQAFVPVRNEACLECHKDVKHHVDDERWAALPAFAQSRCEDCHQEHSSQIALIDKRNFACTDCHANPGARFPGSMLEAISDFSRHHPAFRPRVARYKAATRQFDWIEVSQENPQELYEQTNLKYSHEVHLSPKGVKSPNGLKTMKCADCHEVDSSGISFKPVDMERHCASCHRLDFDPENPSRVVPHGNPAQAVQSIRDYYARAALTGGVKAPDAPAVVQLRRKPGEQLEREQARAALTWADRQSRVVIDEIFDKRICSYCHTVQRTRDPDLPWEILPVNLQERALAHTQFSHDAHKQEKCESCHAARTSKKSDDVLLPDLKRCRDCHGDADSDAKIRSGCTLCHGYHIAQDRLMADSRSGSAAATVSGAKP
;
A
#
# COMPACT_ATOMS: atom_id res chain seq x y z
N MET A 1 56.59 -50.24 61.80
CA MET A 1 55.93 -49.91 63.08
C MET A 1 54.45 -50.13 62.93
N LYS A 2 53.83 -50.73 63.94
CA LYS A 2 52.39 -50.99 63.98
C LYS A 2 51.69 -49.85 64.69
N ILE A 3 50.81 -49.13 64.01
CA ILE A 3 50.14 -47.94 64.54
C ILE A 3 48.64 -48.17 64.56
N LEU A 4 48.00 -47.94 65.71
CA LEU A 4 46.55 -47.92 65.84
C LEU A 4 46.04 -46.49 65.61
N LEU A 5 45.31 -46.29 64.52
CA LEU A 5 44.65 -45.02 64.21
C LEU A 5 43.20 -45.10 64.68
N ARG A 6 42.81 -44.22 65.61
CA ARG A 6 41.43 -44.09 66.07
C ARG A 6 40.86 -42.77 65.58
N THR A 7 39.90 -42.82 64.65
CA THR A 7 39.28 -41.62 64.10
C THR A 7 37.95 -41.36 64.79
N TRP A 8 37.84 -40.21 65.45
CA TRP A 8 36.61 -39.74 66.07
C TRP A 8 35.78 -38.96 65.06
N THR A 9 34.52 -39.35 64.89
CA THR A 9 33.55 -38.67 64.05
C THR A 9 32.34 -38.28 64.88
N TRP A 10 31.84 -37.07 64.63
CA TRP A 10 30.63 -36.56 65.28
C TRP A 10 29.40 -36.96 64.48
N GLN A 11 28.43 -37.59 65.14
CA GLN A 11 27.14 -37.90 64.55
C GLN A 11 26.14 -36.75 64.71
N SER A 12 25.12 -36.72 63.85
CA SER A 12 24.04 -35.72 63.88
C SER A 12 23.22 -35.89 65.17
N GLY A 13 23.62 -35.18 66.23
CA GLY A 13 23.05 -35.33 67.58
C GLY A 13 24.04 -35.07 68.71
N GLY A 14 25.34 -34.88 68.41
CA GLY A 14 26.37 -34.59 69.41
C GLY A 14 27.03 -35.82 70.03
N GLU A 15 26.66 -37.03 69.58
CA GLU A 15 27.28 -38.28 70.00
C GLU A 15 28.55 -38.55 69.16
N ARG A 16 29.62 -39.04 69.80
CA ARG A 16 30.91 -39.32 69.15
C ARG A 16 31.06 -40.82 68.90
N SER A 17 31.37 -41.19 67.66
CA SER A 17 31.74 -42.58 67.30
C SER A 17 33.20 -42.66 66.86
N SER A 18 33.92 -43.68 67.32
CA SER A 18 35.31 -43.95 66.94
C SER A 18 35.42 -45.11 65.96
N GLN A 19 36.25 -44.97 64.93
CA GLN A 19 36.66 -46.07 64.05
C GLN A 19 38.15 -46.34 64.21
N ASP A 20 38.49 -47.59 64.52
CA ASP A 20 39.87 -48.03 64.72
C ASP A 20 40.40 -48.73 63.46
N ARG A 21 41.61 -48.35 63.04
CA ARG A 21 42.32 -48.97 61.92
C ARG A 21 43.79 -49.16 62.27
N VAL A 22 44.30 -50.37 62.10
CA VAL A 22 45.72 -50.67 62.31
C VAL A 22 46.47 -50.55 61.00
N VAL A 23 47.60 -49.84 61.04
CA VAL A 23 48.48 -49.64 59.88
C VAL A 23 49.89 -50.07 60.24
N GLU A 24 50.46 -50.99 59.47
CA GLU A 24 51.84 -51.45 59.62
C GLU A 24 52.70 -50.86 58.50
N VAL A 25 53.47 -49.82 58.84
CA VAL A 25 54.31 -49.07 57.89
C VAL A 25 55.64 -48.71 58.50
N GLU A 26 56.68 -48.53 57.70
CA GLU A 26 57.98 -48.03 58.17
C GLU A 26 57.92 -46.54 58.55
N ARG A 27 57.06 -45.79 57.85
CA ARG A 27 56.79 -44.35 58.05
C ARG A 27 55.32 -44.10 57.80
N LEU A 28 54.63 -43.41 58.71
CA LEU A 28 53.24 -43.02 58.53
C LEU A 28 53.20 -41.70 57.77
N ARG A 29 52.66 -41.70 56.55
CA ARG A 29 52.51 -40.49 55.73
C ARG A 29 51.17 -39.82 56.01
N ILE A 30 51.17 -38.52 56.21
CA ILE A 30 50.02 -37.70 56.59
C ILE A 30 49.84 -36.59 55.54
N GLY A 31 48.63 -36.44 55.01
CA GLY A 31 48.29 -35.35 54.09
C GLY A 31 46.90 -35.52 53.50
N ARG A 32 46.51 -34.66 52.55
CA ARG A 32 45.20 -34.75 51.89
C ARG A 32 45.17 -35.61 50.61
N GLY A 33 46.32 -36.16 50.21
CA GLY A 33 46.43 -37.03 49.04
C GLY A 33 45.87 -38.42 49.35
N THR A 34 45.26 -39.05 48.35
CA THR A 34 44.77 -40.44 48.44
C THR A 34 45.89 -41.48 48.54
N ASP A 35 47.14 -41.05 48.34
CA ASP A 35 48.35 -41.85 48.48
C ASP A 35 48.95 -41.80 49.91
N GLN A 36 48.32 -41.09 50.84
CA GLN A 36 48.76 -40.98 52.24
C GLN A 36 48.17 -42.07 53.13
N ASP A 37 48.91 -42.47 54.16
CA ASP A 37 48.48 -43.52 55.09
C ASP A 37 47.41 -42.98 56.07
N LEU A 38 47.53 -41.70 56.45
CA LEU A 38 46.51 -40.93 57.15
C LEU A 38 46.05 -39.76 56.25
N GLU A 39 44.87 -39.94 55.65
CA GLU A 39 44.24 -38.94 54.79
C GLU A 39 43.46 -37.92 55.63
N LEU A 40 43.86 -36.65 55.56
CA LEU A 40 43.20 -35.53 56.22
C LEU A 40 42.62 -34.59 55.16
N ALA A 41 41.30 -34.66 54.97
CA ALA A 41 40.61 -34.00 53.87
C ALA A 41 40.40 -32.49 54.09
N ASP A 42 41.46 -31.68 54.16
CA ASP A 42 41.38 -30.21 54.30
C ASP A 42 42.25 -29.53 53.23
N VAL A 43 41.70 -28.53 52.53
CA VAL A 43 42.39 -27.80 51.45
C VAL A 43 43.66 -27.08 51.93
N LYS A 44 43.74 -26.74 53.22
CA LYS A 44 44.93 -26.11 53.83
C LYS A 44 46.06 -27.13 54.05
N ILE A 45 45.77 -28.42 54.00
CA ILE A 45 46.75 -29.50 54.15
C ILE A 45 47.33 -29.84 52.77
N SER A 46 48.64 -30.02 52.70
CA SER A 46 49.34 -30.40 51.46
C SER A 46 49.00 -31.84 51.08
N HIS A 47 49.08 -32.20 49.79
CA HIS A 47 48.85 -33.60 49.35
C HIS A 47 49.71 -34.60 50.14
N SER A 48 51.00 -34.29 50.33
CA SER A 48 51.86 -34.92 51.33
C SER A 48 52.36 -33.85 52.27
N HIS A 49 51.92 -33.87 53.53
CA HIS A 49 52.11 -32.78 54.47
C HIS A 49 53.18 -33.08 55.53
N ALA A 50 53.08 -34.23 56.18
CA ALA A 50 54.04 -34.67 57.18
C ALA A 50 54.21 -36.18 57.17
N ARG A 51 55.25 -36.66 57.84
CA ARG A 51 55.45 -38.07 58.10
C ARG A 51 55.86 -38.29 59.55
N ILE A 52 55.41 -39.39 60.12
CA ILE A 52 55.89 -39.88 61.41
C ILE A 52 56.85 -41.04 61.11
N VAL A 53 58.07 -40.95 61.65
CA VAL A 53 59.14 -41.94 61.45
C VAL A 53 59.66 -42.44 62.79
N ARG A 54 60.02 -43.73 62.86
CA ARG A 54 60.66 -44.32 64.05
C ARG A 54 62.15 -43.98 64.04
N SER A 55 62.65 -43.42 65.13
CA SER A 55 64.06 -43.10 65.35
C SER A 55 64.54 -43.72 66.66
N GLY A 56 65.07 -44.95 66.57
CA GLY A 56 65.42 -45.79 67.72
C GLY A 56 64.20 -46.16 68.57
N ARG A 57 64.23 -45.80 69.86
CA ARG A 57 63.08 -45.96 70.79
C ARG A 57 62.09 -44.79 70.74
N ASN A 58 62.33 -43.78 69.90
CA ASN A 58 61.52 -42.57 69.81
C ASN A 58 60.76 -42.49 68.49
N VAL A 59 59.73 -41.64 68.46
CA VAL A 59 58.94 -41.34 67.28
C VAL A 59 59.13 -39.86 66.93
N LEU A 60 59.33 -39.55 65.64
CA LEU A 60 59.62 -38.19 65.17
C LEU A 60 58.59 -37.77 64.12
N LEU A 61 57.99 -36.60 64.29
CA LEU A 61 57.22 -35.90 63.27
C LEU A 61 58.17 -35.11 62.38
N VAL A 62 58.05 -35.26 61.06
CA VAL A 62 58.79 -34.51 60.05
C VAL A 62 57.84 -33.96 58.99
N CYS A 63 57.68 -32.65 58.93
CA CYS A 63 56.90 -31.95 57.91
C CYS A 63 57.67 -31.88 56.58
N LYS A 64 56.93 -31.88 55.47
CA LYS A 64 57.51 -31.64 54.13
C LYS A 64 57.92 -30.17 53.96
N PRO A 65 58.83 -29.84 53.02
CA PRO A 65 59.18 -28.45 52.72
C PRO A 65 57.94 -27.61 52.43
N GLY A 66 57.79 -26.48 53.13
CA GLY A 66 56.62 -25.59 53.01
C GLY A 66 55.41 -25.96 53.89
N ALA A 67 55.42 -27.13 54.54
CA ALA A 67 54.42 -27.52 55.52
C ALA A 67 54.89 -27.22 56.95
N THR A 68 53.95 -27.00 57.87
CA THR A 68 54.20 -26.82 59.30
C THR A 68 53.02 -27.39 60.07
N ALA A 69 53.30 -28.12 61.13
CA ALA A 69 52.29 -28.60 62.09
C ALA A 69 52.47 -27.86 63.42
N LEU A 70 51.40 -27.72 64.20
CA LEU A 70 51.52 -27.26 65.59
C LEU A 70 51.65 -28.49 66.48
N VAL A 71 52.69 -28.58 67.30
CA VAL A 71 52.80 -29.63 68.33
C VAL A 71 52.67 -28.94 69.68
N ASN A 72 51.65 -29.30 70.45
CA ASN A 72 51.28 -28.64 71.70
C ASN A 72 51.14 -27.12 71.54
N SER A 73 50.47 -26.68 70.47
CA SER A 73 50.27 -25.27 70.06
C SER A 73 51.51 -24.51 69.60
N GLU A 74 52.68 -25.16 69.48
CA GLU A 74 53.89 -24.54 68.93
C GLU A 74 54.19 -25.01 67.50
N PRO A 75 54.53 -24.10 66.56
CA PRO A 75 54.89 -24.49 65.19
C PRO A 75 56.17 -25.30 65.15
N ALA A 76 56.10 -26.48 64.56
CA ALA A 76 57.22 -27.39 64.40
C ALA A 76 57.26 -27.97 62.98
N ARG A 77 58.45 -27.95 62.38
CA ARG A 77 58.75 -28.68 61.14
C ARG A 77 59.31 -30.07 61.43
N GLU A 78 60.01 -30.21 62.54
CA GLU A 78 60.53 -31.48 63.02
C GLU A 78 60.42 -31.51 64.55
N ARG A 79 59.80 -32.55 65.11
CA ARG A 79 59.61 -32.68 66.57
C ARG A 79 59.60 -34.13 67.01
N LYS A 80 60.36 -34.42 68.07
CA LYS A 80 60.30 -35.72 68.75
C LYS A 80 59.02 -35.81 69.56
N LEU A 81 58.20 -36.80 69.25
CA LEU A 81 56.89 -37.03 69.85
C LEU A 81 57.01 -37.88 71.11
N ARG A 82 56.21 -37.54 72.12
CA ARG A 82 56.01 -38.28 73.37
C ARG A 82 54.53 -38.65 73.51
N SER A 83 54.26 -39.67 74.33
CA SER A 83 52.88 -39.98 74.71
C SER A 83 52.27 -38.77 75.43
N GLY A 84 51.08 -38.35 75.00
CA GLY A 84 50.38 -37.15 75.44
C GLY A 84 50.52 -35.95 74.49
N ASP A 85 51.44 -35.98 73.51
CA ASP A 85 51.60 -34.86 72.58
C ASP A 85 50.40 -34.72 71.64
N VAL A 86 50.02 -33.48 71.37
CA VAL A 86 48.92 -33.12 70.47
C VAL A 86 49.47 -32.42 69.24
N ILE A 87 49.20 -32.96 68.06
CA ILE A 87 49.61 -32.41 66.78
C ILE A 87 48.38 -31.82 66.08
N GLU A 88 48.39 -30.54 65.76
CA GLU A 88 47.32 -29.89 65.02
C GLU A 88 47.78 -29.60 63.58
N ILE A 89 46.99 -30.10 62.62
CA ILE A 89 47.22 -29.94 61.18
C ILE A 89 45.89 -29.57 60.53
N GLY A 90 45.79 -28.32 60.05
CA GLY A 90 44.53 -27.78 59.52
C GLY A 90 43.45 -27.81 60.60
N ARG A 91 42.28 -28.37 60.27
CA ARG A 91 41.18 -28.60 61.23
C ARG A 91 41.30 -29.87 62.07
N TYR A 92 42.33 -30.68 61.90
CA TYR A 92 42.47 -31.95 62.60
C TYR A 92 43.44 -31.85 63.78
N ARG A 93 43.07 -32.48 64.88
CA ARG A 93 43.89 -32.68 66.07
C ARG A 93 44.24 -34.16 66.20
N LEU A 94 45.52 -34.46 66.31
CA LEU A 94 46.08 -35.81 66.43
C LEU A 94 46.72 -35.96 67.80
N THR A 95 46.14 -36.77 68.68
CA THR A 95 46.69 -37.03 70.01
C THR A 95 47.50 -38.32 69.99
N ILE A 96 48.76 -38.23 70.39
CA ILE A 96 49.70 -39.35 70.41
C ILE A 96 49.65 -40.04 71.77
N SER A 97 49.44 -41.35 71.80
CA SER A 97 49.45 -42.14 73.02
C SER A 97 50.30 -43.41 72.88
N ALA A 98 50.72 -43.97 74.02
CA ALA A 98 51.41 -45.25 74.06
C ALA A 98 50.55 -46.34 73.38
N GLY A 99 51.18 -47.23 72.62
CA GLY A 99 50.47 -48.24 71.87
C GLY A 99 49.57 -49.13 72.74
N ALA A 100 48.33 -49.34 72.29
CA ALA A 100 47.35 -50.25 72.88
C ALA A 100 47.14 -51.46 71.97
N ALA A 101 46.67 -52.58 72.51
CA ALA A 101 46.30 -53.79 71.76
C ALA A 101 47.41 -54.34 70.82
N GLY A 102 48.67 -54.31 71.27
CA GLY A 102 49.82 -54.86 70.51
C GLY A 102 50.40 -53.94 69.43
N ALA A 103 49.95 -52.68 69.33
CA ALA A 103 50.56 -51.66 68.48
C ALA A 103 51.78 -50.98 69.17
N ASP A 104 52.71 -50.45 68.38
CA ASP A 104 53.84 -49.63 68.86
C ASP A 104 53.40 -48.22 69.29
N LEU A 105 52.33 -47.68 68.67
CA LEU A 105 51.85 -46.31 68.83
C LEU A 105 50.34 -46.25 68.60
N MET A 106 49.63 -45.40 69.35
CA MET A 106 48.23 -45.07 69.07
C MET A 106 48.10 -43.58 68.74
N ILE A 107 47.29 -43.26 67.73
CA ILE A 107 47.02 -41.88 67.30
C ILE A 107 45.50 -41.70 67.24
N GLU A 108 44.97 -40.80 68.05
CA GLU A 108 43.57 -40.39 68.00
C GLU A 108 43.40 -39.16 67.13
N ILE A 109 42.51 -39.22 66.16
CA ILE A 109 42.23 -38.15 65.19
C ILE A 109 40.86 -37.54 65.49
N GLU A 110 40.80 -36.24 65.75
CA GLU A 110 39.56 -35.48 65.97
C GLU A 110 39.50 -34.27 65.03
N GLU A 111 38.34 -34.04 64.38
CA GLU A 111 38.07 -32.80 63.65
C GLU A 111 37.58 -31.72 64.65
N THR A 112 38.35 -30.65 64.80
CA THR A 112 38.10 -29.58 65.80
C THR A 112 37.06 -28.56 65.35
N VAL A 113 36.90 -28.35 64.05
CA VAL A 113 35.88 -27.45 63.45
C VAL A 113 35.32 -28.12 62.20
N THR A 114 33.99 -28.23 62.10
CA THR A 114 33.37 -28.88 60.94
C THR A 114 33.51 -28.01 59.69
N ALA A 115 33.58 -28.64 58.51
CA ALA A 115 33.58 -27.93 57.21
C ALA A 115 32.41 -26.93 57.08
N ARG A 116 31.29 -27.26 57.71
CA ARG A 116 30.02 -26.54 57.63
C ARG A 116 30.10 -25.20 58.36
N ASP A 117 30.76 -25.16 59.51
CA ASP A 117 30.88 -23.96 60.34
C ASP A 117 31.83 -22.93 59.69
N GLU A 118 32.91 -23.40 59.06
CA GLU A 118 33.82 -22.50 58.33
C GLU A 118 33.14 -21.87 57.09
N LYS A 119 32.29 -22.62 56.39
CA LYS A 119 31.51 -22.11 55.26
C LYS A 119 30.51 -21.04 55.70
N ALA A 120 29.79 -21.27 56.80
CA ALA A 120 28.83 -20.31 57.35
C ALA A 120 29.50 -18.98 57.75
N ALA A 121 30.67 -19.05 58.41
CA ALA A 121 31.43 -17.86 58.81
C ALA A 121 31.95 -17.03 57.62
N ARG A 122 32.31 -17.68 56.50
CA ARG A 122 32.72 -16.96 55.27
C ARG A 122 31.53 -16.28 54.59
N GLN A 123 30.38 -16.94 54.53
CA GLN A 123 29.17 -16.36 53.92
C GLN A 123 28.69 -15.12 54.68
N ALA A 124 28.78 -15.11 56.02
CA ALA A 124 28.39 -13.95 56.83
C ALA A 124 29.24 -12.68 56.58
N LYS A 125 30.46 -12.82 56.05
CA LYS A 125 31.36 -11.68 55.78
C LYS A 125 31.20 -11.07 54.38
N LEU A 126 30.53 -11.75 53.46
CA LEU A 126 30.36 -11.30 52.08
C LEU A 126 28.98 -10.68 51.90
N ARG A 127 28.93 -9.40 51.50
CA ARG A 127 27.67 -8.74 51.11
C ARG A 127 27.29 -9.14 49.69
N THR A 128 26.54 -10.22 49.54
CA THR A 128 26.22 -10.83 48.23
C THR A 128 24.86 -10.42 47.67
N SER A 129 24.14 -9.52 48.34
CA SER A 129 22.79 -9.14 47.96
C SER A 129 22.57 -7.62 47.91
N LEU A 130 21.77 -7.16 46.94
CA LEU A 130 21.54 -5.74 46.63
C LEU A 130 20.81 -4.97 47.75
N ASP A 131 20.12 -5.66 48.64
CA ASP A 131 19.49 -5.11 49.84
C ASP A 131 20.51 -4.67 50.90
N GLN A 132 21.74 -5.18 50.83
CA GLN A 132 22.85 -4.82 51.74
C GLN A 132 23.68 -3.62 51.22
N VAL A 133 23.24 -3.00 50.12
CA VAL A 133 23.83 -1.81 49.48
C VAL A 133 22.76 -0.71 49.42
N LEU A 134 23.17 0.57 49.35
CA LEU A 134 22.28 1.75 49.37
C LEU A 134 21.16 1.74 48.29
N PHE A 135 21.32 0.93 47.24
CA PHE A 135 20.43 0.82 46.09
C PHE A 135 19.58 -0.44 46.14
N SER A 136 18.61 -0.48 47.06
CA SER A 136 17.61 -1.54 47.03
C SER A 136 16.84 -1.53 45.70
N ARG A 137 16.47 -2.71 45.21
CA ARG A 137 15.70 -2.88 43.95
C ARG A 137 14.49 -1.95 43.90
N ARG A 138 13.78 -1.79 45.02
CA ARG A 138 12.60 -0.90 45.14
C ARG A 138 12.96 0.57 44.87
N ARG A 139 14.06 1.09 45.42
CA ARG A 139 14.48 2.49 45.23
C ARG A 139 14.87 2.77 43.78
N ILE A 140 15.63 1.86 43.16
CA ILE A 140 15.98 1.98 41.73
C ILE A 140 14.73 1.92 40.85
N SER A 141 13.80 0.98 41.11
CA SER A 141 12.56 0.88 40.34
C SER A 141 11.74 2.17 40.41
N TRP A 142 11.58 2.76 41.59
CA TRP A 142 10.86 4.04 41.74
C TRP A 142 11.59 5.20 41.09
N LEU A 143 12.93 5.27 41.21
CA LEU A 143 13.72 6.31 40.57
C LEU A 143 13.59 6.25 39.04
N LEU A 144 13.74 5.06 38.45
CA LEU A 144 13.59 4.87 37.01
C LEU A 144 12.15 5.12 36.55
N PHE A 145 11.16 4.66 37.32
CA PHE A 145 9.75 4.93 37.03
C PHE A 145 9.47 6.44 37.01
N LEU A 146 9.90 7.19 38.03
CA LEU A 146 9.71 8.63 38.08
C LEU A 146 10.47 9.35 36.98
N LEU A 147 11.70 8.92 36.67
CA LEU A 147 12.49 9.49 35.59
C LEU A 147 11.79 9.32 34.24
N VAL A 148 11.26 8.12 33.94
CA VAL A 148 10.49 7.87 32.72
C VAL A 148 9.19 8.68 32.73
N LEU A 149 8.39 8.61 33.81
CA LEU A 149 7.13 9.34 33.92
C LEU A 149 7.31 10.87 33.73
N LEU A 150 8.33 11.44 34.34
CA LEU A 150 8.61 12.87 34.25
C LEU A 150 9.10 13.25 32.85
N SER A 151 10.04 12.50 32.29
CA SER A 151 10.66 12.82 30.98
C SER A 151 9.74 12.55 29.79
N THR A 152 8.89 11.52 29.85
CA THR A 152 8.09 11.07 28.69
C THR A 152 6.62 11.46 28.73
N LEU A 153 6.09 11.86 29.90
CA LEU A 153 4.67 12.21 30.05
C LEU A 153 4.46 13.56 30.74
N ALA A 154 4.93 13.73 31.99
CA ALA A 154 4.58 14.89 32.80
C ALA A 154 5.17 16.20 32.25
N LEU A 155 6.46 16.22 31.89
CA LEU A 155 7.10 17.39 31.29
C LEU A 155 6.51 17.72 29.90
N PRO A 156 6.42 16.79 28.93
CA PRO A 156 5.79 17.07 27.64
C PRO A 156 4.33 17.57 27.76
N ALA A 157 3.53 16.98 28.65
CA ALA A 157 2.14 17.41 28.88
C ALA A 157 2.06 18.83 29.45
N TRP A 158 2.90 19.16 30.43
CA TRP A 158 2.97 20.52 30.96
C TRP A 158 3.40 21.52 29.87
N PHE A 159 4.39 21.20 29.05
CA PHE A 159 4.81 22.05 27.93
C PHE A 159 3.69 22.27 26.91
N ARG A 160 2.89 21.25 26.61
CA ARG A 160 1.78 21.35 25.65
C ARG A 160 0.60 22.15 26.22
N PHE A 161 0.10 21.76 27.39
CA PHE A 161 -1.18 22.24 27.93
C PHE A 161 -1.06 23.38 28.95
N GLY A 162 0.06 23.50 29.67
CA GLY A 162 0.20 24.42 30.81
C GLY A 162 1.27 25.51 30.65
N ALA A 163 2.24 25.35 29.75
CA ALA A 163 3.35 26.30 29.65
C ALA A 163 2.95 27.61 28.93
N PRO A 164 3.36 28.78 29.47
CA PRO A 164 3.15 30.07 28.83
C PRO A 164 3.92 30.19 27.50
N PRO A 165 3.48 31.07 26.56
CA PRO A 165 4.07 31.20 25.23
C PRO A 165 5.59 31.47 25.24
N ALA A 166 6.06 32.27 26.20
CA ALA A 166 7.48 32.60 26.35
C ALA A 166 8.36 31.36 26.64
N VAL A 167 7.84 30.39 27.40
CA VAL A 167 8.54 29.14 27.72
C VAL A 167 8.52 28.18 26.53
N LYS A 168 7.40 28.12 25.78
CA LYS A 168 7.27 27.32 24.55
C LYS A 168 8.26 27.73 23.46
N ALA A 169 8.62 29.01 23.39
CA ALA A 169 9.60 29.54 22.43
C ALA A 169 11.06 29.15 22.76
N MET A 170 11.38 28.93 24.04
CA MET A 170 12.73 28.57 24.50
C MET A 170 13.06 27.07 24.35
N THR A 171 12.06 26.21 24.14
CA THR A 171 12.19 24.74 24.25
C THR A 171 12.42 24.02 22.92
N SER A 172 12.91 24.69 21.88
CA SER A 172 13.19 24.06 20.57
C SER A 172 14.17 22.89 20.63
N ALA A 173 14.94 22.77 21.72
CA ALA A 173 15.92 21.72 21.98
C ALA A 173 15.42 20.54 22.85
N TRP A 174 14.22 20.60 23.45
CA TRP A 174 13.69 19.52 24.30
C TRP A 174 12.71 18.63 23.51
N PRO A 175 12.70 17.29 23.70
CA PRO A 175 11.65 16.43 23.15
C PRO A 175 10.32 16.78 23.83
N GLY A 176 9.58 17.72 23.26
CA GLY A 176 8.23 18.08 23.68
C GLY A 176 7.22 16.97 23.35
N ASP A 177 6.08 17.34 22.81
CA ASP A 177 5.05 16.40 22.34
C ASP A 177 5.50 15.51 21.16
N ARG A 178 6.63 15.82 20.52
CA ARG A 178 7.28 14.96 19.51
C ARG A 178 7.55 13.53 19.98
N LEU A 179 7.75 13.32 21.27
CA LEU A 179 7.97 11.97 21.82
C LEU A 179 6.72 11.07 21.67
N TRP A 180 5.55 11.67 21.46
CA TRP A 180 4.29 10.96 21.26
C TRP A 180 3.93 10.75 19.79
N MET A 181 4.81 11.07 18.84
CA MET A 181 4.55 10.84 17.43
C MET A 181 4.63 9.35 17.09
N PRO A 182 3.54 8.71 16.64
CA PRO A 182 3.55 7.30 16.25
C PRO A 182 4.31 7.05 14.94
N GLY A 183 4.47 8.08 14.11
CA GLY A 183 5.18 8.04 12.83
C GLY A 183 5.26 9.41 12.17
N SER A 184 5.91 9.49 11.00
CA SER A 184 6.05 10.74 10.26
C SER A 184 4.76 11.12 9.53
N SER A 185 4.45 12.42 9.51
CA SER A 185 3.34 12.95 8.71
C SER A 185 3.59 12.78 7.21
N SER A 186 2.50 12.74 6.43
CA SER A 186 2.52 12.76 4.98
C SER A 186 3.23 14.02 4.46
N PRO A 187 3.87 13.95 3.26
CA PRO A 187 4.53 15.10 2.66
C PRO A 187 3.60 16.30 2.45
N SER A 188 2.33 16.06 2.09
CA SER A 188 1.32 17.10 1.87
C SER A 188 1.01 17.90 3.14
N HIS A 189 1.20 17.31 4.32
CA HIS A 189 0.99 17.95 5.62
C HIS A 189 2.30 18.36 6.33
N ALA A 190 3.44 18.24 5.64
CA ALA A 190 4.76 18.48 6.24
C ALA A 190 4.95 19.90 6.82
N TYR A 191 4.22 20.90 6.30
CA TYR A 191 4.35 22.30 6.72
C TYR A 191 3.89 22.55 8.16
N PHE A 192 3.01 21.70 8.71
CA PHE A 192 2.52 21.79 10.09
C PHE A 192 2.82 20.54 10.92
N LYS A 193 3.77 19.71 10.48
CA LYS A 193 4.14 18.44 11.15
C LYS A 193 4.56 18.57 12.62
N ASN A 194 4.88 19.78 13.09
CA ASN A 194 5.26 20.07 14.47
C ASN A 194 4.15 20.74 15.29
N ASP A 195 2.99 21.02 14.68
CA ASP A 195 1.82 21.58 15.36
C ASP A 195 0.72 20.53 15.42
N CYS A 196 0.89 19.57 16.34
CA CYS A 196 -0.05 18.48 16.58
C CYS A 196 -1.47 18.99 16.85
N GLY A 197 -1.62 20.23 17.34
CA GLY A 197 -2.89 20.87 17.65
C GLY A 197 -3.78 21.17 16.46
N LYS A 198 -3.23 21.18 15.24
CA LYS A 198 -4.02 21.32 14.01
C LYS A 198 -4.99 20.17 13.80
N CYS A 199 -4.61 18.96 14.22
CA CYS A 199 -5.47 17.78 14.14
C CYS A 199 -5.98 17.35 15.53
N HIS A 200 -5.08 17.27 16.51
CA HIS A 200 -5.40 16.86 17.88
C HIS A 200 -5.82 18.06 18.74
N GLN A 201 -7.06 18.50 18.52
CA GLN A 201 -7.65 19.66 19.20
C GLN A 201 -7.96 19.40 20.67
N GLN A 202 -8.26 18.15 21.05
CA GLN A 202 -8.59 17.74 22.42
C GLN A 202 -7.81 16.49 22.82
N ALA A 203 -7.32 16.46 24.07
CA ALA A 203 -6.57 15.31 24.58
C ALA A 203 -7.47 14.07 24.71
N PHE A 204 -6.94 12.91 24.32
CA PHE A 204 -7.64 11.60 24.36
C PHE A 204 -8.93 11.52 23.52
N VAL A 205 -9.16 12.50 22.64
CA VAL A 205 -10.23 12.48 21.65
C VAL A 205 -9.59 12.25 20.28
N PRO A 206 -10.06 11.26 19.50
CA PRO A 206 -9.52 11.05 18.17
C PRO A 206 -9.89 12.20 17.23
N VAL A 207 -9.17 12.35 16.12
CA VAL A 207 -9.19 13.56 15.27
C VAL A 207 -10.58 13.71 14.66
N ARG A 208 -11.22 14.86 14.88
CA ARG A 208 -12.57 15.09 14.37
C ARG A 208 -12.54 15.58 12.92
N ASN A 209 -13.60 15.31 12.16
CA ASN A 209 -13.75 15.77 10.77
C ASN A 209 -13.65 17.30 10.66
N GLU A 210 -14.02 18.03 11.71
CA GLU A 210 -13.87 19.49 11.84
C GLU A 210 -12.44 19.95 11.61
N ALA A 211 -11.46 19.28 12.21
CA ALA A 211 -10.05 19.63 12.06
C ALA A 211 -9.59 19.53 10.59
N CYS A 212 -10.09 18.53 9.86
CA CYS A 212 -9.79 18.35 8.44
C CYS A 212 -10.46 19.45 7.58
N LEU A 213 -11.74 19.69 7.83
CA LEU A 213 -12.58 20.60 7.06
C LEU A 213 -12.28 22.09 7.32
N GLU A 214 -11.46 22.42 8.32
CA GLU A 214 -10.91 23.77 8.48
C GLU A 214 -10.08 24.22 7.27
N CYS A 215 -9.35 23.28 6.65
CA CYS A 215 -8.55 23.52 5.45
C CYS A 215 -9.20 22.92 4.19
N HIS A 216 -9.82 21.74 4.30
CA HIS A 216 -10.36 20.98 3.17
C HIS A 216 -11.86 21.26 2.92
N LYS A 217 -12.21 22.54 2.78
CA LYS A 217 -13.63 22.98 2.70
C LYS A 217 -14.35 22.52 1.43
N ASP A 218 -13.62 22.41 0.32
CA ASP A 218 -14.17 22.10 -0.99
C ASP A 218 -14.21 20.59 -1.28
N VAL A 219 -13.97 19.75 -0.27
CA VAL A 219 -14.08 18.30 -0.43
C VAL A 219 -15.54 17.92 -0.62
N LYS A 220 -15.82 17.28 -1.75
CA LYS A 220 -17.17 16.89 -2.15
C LYS A 220 -17.64 15.62 -1.43
N HIS A 221 -18.95 15.40 -1.41
CA HIS A 221 -19.53 14.19 -0.83
C HIS A 221 -19.26 12.94 -1.70
N HIS A 222 -19.49 11.76 -1.13
CA HIS A 222 -19.35 10.47 -1.84
C HIS A 222 -20.57 10.13 -2.71
N VAL A 223 -21.71 10.76 -2.42
CA VAL A 223 -23.01 10.53 -3.06
C VAL A 223 -23.69 11.88 -3.26
N ASP A 224 -24.38 12.04 -4.37
CA ASP A 224 -25.13 13.27 -4.69
C ASP A 224 -26.53 13.32 -4.05
N ASP A 225 -27.11 12.17 -3.73
CA ASP A 225 -28.46 12.09 -3.17
C ASP A 225 -28.44 12.29 -1.64
N GLU A 226 -29.23 13.26 -1.18
CA GLU A 226 -29.37 13.63 0.24
C GLU A 226 -29.81 12.48 1.13
N ARG A 227 -30.72 11.64 0.62
CA ARG A 227 -31.30 10.53 1.38
C ARG A 227 -30.21 9.54 1.73
N TRP A 228 -29.26 9.32 0.82
CA TRP A 228 -28.11 8.46 1.03
C TRP A 228 -27.06 9.14 1.91
N ALA A 229 -26.78 10.42 1.69
CA ALA A 229 -25.84 11.19 2.51
C ALA A 229 -26.26 11.24 4.00
N ALA A 230 -27.56 11.29 4.27
CA ALA A 230 -28.12 11.31 5.62
C ALA A 230 -28.07 9.96 6.36
N LEU A 231 -27.75 8.86 5.66
CA LEU A 231 -27.68 7.55 6.31
C LEU A 231 -26.54 7.52 7.34
N PRO A 232 -26.72 6.82 8.49
CA PRO A 232 -25.68 6.72 9.51
C PRO A 232 -24.34 6.26 8.95
N ALA A 233 -24.36 5.36 7.96
CA ALA A 233 -23.17 4.85 7.30
C ALA A 233 -22.32 5.92 6.61
N PHE A 234 -22.88 7.09 6.25
CA PHE A 234 -22.18 8.23 5.67
C PHE A 234 -22.07 9.42 6.64
N ALA A 235 -23.16 9.74 7.34
CA ALA A 235 -23.22 10.87 8.27
C ALA A 235 -22.27 10.71 9.48
N GLN A 236 -21.96 9.47 9.86
CA GLN A 236 -21.05 9.16 10.96
C GLN A 236 -19.66 8.73 10.49
N SER A 237 -19.42 8.62 9.17
CA SER A 237 -18.10 8.29 8.64
C SER A 237 -17.09 9.36 9.04
N ARG A 238 -15.94 8.93 9.52
CA ARG A 238 -14.85 9.82 9.88
C ARG A 238 -13.85 9.86 8.75
N CYS A 239 -13.22 11.03 8.56
CA CYS A 239 -12.14 11.15 7.59
C CYS A 239 -11.06 10.10 7.85
N GLU A 240 -10.75 9.81 9.13
CA GLU A 240 -9.72 8.85 9.52
C GLU A 240 -10.06 7.37 9.26
N ASP A 241 -11.32 7.04 8.98
CA ASP A 241 -11.72 5.67 8.60
C ASP A 241 -11.07 5.28 7.26
N CYS A 242 -10.88 6.25 6.37
CA CYS A 242 -10.25 6.08 5.06
C CYS A 242 -8.89 6.79 4.95
N HIS A 243 -8.68 7.90 5.67
CA HIS A 243 -7.48 8.74 5.61
C HIS A 243 -6.60 8.59 6.85
N GLN A 244 -5.53 7.80 6.75
CA GLN A 244 -4.61 7.54 7.86
C GLN A 244 -3.33 8.36 7.73
N GLU A 245 -3.15 9.28 8.68
CA GLU A 245 -1.91 10.05 8.86
C GLU A 245 -0.90 9.27 9.74
N HIS A 246 0.32 9.76 9.84
CA HIS A 246 1.46 9.15 10.53
C HIS A 246 1.95 7.83 9.92
N SER A 247 1.52 7.53 8.70
CA SER A 247 1.85 6.30 7.97
C SER A 247 3.08 6.44 7.05
N SER A 248 3.69 7.63 6.98
CA SER A 248 4.77 8.02 6.03
C SER A 248 4.40 7.92 4.54
N GLN A 249 3.14 7.64 4.22
CA GLN A 249 2.67 7.53 2.85
C GLN A 249 2.47 8.91 2.21
N ILE A 250 2.69 8.99 0.89
CA ILE A 250 2.48 10.22 0.10
C ILE A 250 0.99 10.60 0.08
N ALA A 251 0.12 9.60 0.01
CA ALA A 251 -1.33 9.76 0.10
C ALA A 251 -1.83 9.24 1.44
N LEU A 252 -2.77 9.94 2.05
CA LEU A 252 -3.42 9.54 3.30
C LEU A 252 -4.37 8.36 3.12
N ILE A 253 -4.75 8.03 1.89
CA ILE A 253 -5.77 7.03 1.60
C ILE A 253 -5.24 5.64 1.95
N ASP A 254 -5.95 4.95 2.85
CA ASP A 254 -5.73 3.54 3.12
C ASP A 254 -6.04 2.74 1.86
N LYS A 255 -5.00 2.13 1.27
CA LYS A 255 -5.12 1.37 0.03
C LYS A 255 -5.72 -0.02 0.23
N ARG A 256 -6.05 -0.40 1.47
CA ARG A 256 -6.68 -1.69 1.74
C ARG A 256 -8.15 -1.64 1.33
N ASN A 257 -8.60 -2.67 0.60
CA ASN A 257 -9.94 -2.73 0.04
C ASN A 257 -11.07 -2.71 1.10
N PHE A 258 -10.78 -3.07 2.36
CA PHE A 258 -11.79 -3.10 3.43
C PHE A 258 -12.49 -1.75 3.63
N ALA A 259 -11.79 -0.63 3.41
CA ALA A 259 -12.39 0.71 3.54
C ALA A 259 -13.58 0.91 2.58
N CYS A 260 -13.54 0.27 1.41
CA CYS A 260 -14.63 0.27 0.45
C CYS A 260 -15.61 -0.88 0.70
N THR A 261 -15.08 -2.09 0.94
CA THR A 261 -15.88 -3.30 0.97
C THR A 261 -16.67 -3.47 2.27
N ASP A 262 -16.37 -2.72 3.35
CA ASP A 262 -17.19 -2.66 4.57
C ASP A 262 -18.65 -2.25 4.28
N CYS A 263 -18.85 -1.42 3.26
CA CYS A 263 -20.18 -1.05 2.77
C CYS A 263 -20.57 -1.83 1.50
N HIS A 264 -19.62 -2.04 0.59
CA HIS A 264 -19.91 -2.56 -0.75
C HIS A 264 -19.93 -4.08 -0.88
N ALA A 265 -19.42 -4.86 0.09
CA ALA A 265 -19.47 -6.32 0.03
C ALA A 265 -20.89 -6.89 0.17
N ASN A 266 -21.78 -6.15 0.83
CA ASN A 266 -23.19 -6.52 0.92
C ASN A 266 -24.06 -5.25 1.00
N PRO A 267 -24.30 -4.58 -0.15
CA PRO A 267 -25.01 -3.31 -0.16
C PRO A 267 -26.46 -3.47 0.31
N GLY A 268 -27.12 -4.61 0.04
CA GLY A 268 -28.50 -4.84 0.47
C GLY A 268 -28.68 -4.91 2.00
N ALA A 269 -27.68 -5.41 2.73
CA ALA A 269 -27.72 -5.45 4.19
C ALA A 269 -27.55 -4.07 4.83
N ARG A 270 -26.70 -3.22 4.23
CA ARG A 270 -26.41 -1.88 4.76
C ARG A 270 -27.37 -0.82 4.24
N PHE A 271 -27.93 -1.05 3.06
CA PHE A 271 -28.80 -0.15 2.31
C PHE A 271 -29.99 -0.90 1.72
N PRO A 272 -31.07 -1.12 2.51
CA PRO A 272 -32.26 -1.80 2.03
C PRO A 272 -32.85 -1.11 0.79
N GLY A 273 -33.11 -1.88 -0.27
CA GLY A 273 -33.62 -1.36 -1.55
C GLY A 273 -32.53 -0.87 -2.52
N SER A 274 -31.24 -0.99 -2.16
CA SER A 274 -30.13 -0.74 -3.08
C SER A 274 -30.16 -1.71 -4.27
N MET A 275 -30.00 -1.17 -5.46
CA MET A 275 -29.81 -1.93 -6.70
C MET A 275 -28.32 -2.15 -7.02
N LEU A 276 -27.42 -1.74 -6.13
CA LEU A 276 -25.98 -1.94 -6.31
C LEU A 276 -25.64 -3.42 -6.21
N GLU A 277 -24.82 -3.89 -7.15
CA GLU A 277 -24.24 -5.22 -7.11
C GLU A 277 -23.18 -5.30 -6.01
N ALA A 278 -23.12 -6.45 -5.34
CA ALA A 278 -22.14 -6.69 -4.28
C ALA A 278 -20.72 -6.78 -4.85
N ILE A 279 -19.75 -6.20 -4.15
CA ILE A 279 -18.32 -6.27 -4.51
C ILE A 279 -17.45 -6.43 -3.26
N SER A 280 -16.70 -7.53 -3.21
CA SER A 280 -15.76 -7.82 -2.11
C SER A 280 -14.29 -7.74 -2.51
N ASP A 281 -13.97 -7.88 -3.80
CA ASP A 281 -12.61 -7.89 -4.32
C ASP A 281 -12.61 -7.69 -5.84
N PHE A 282 -11.45 -7.36 -6.40
CA PHE A 282 -11.28 -7.13 -7.83
C PHE A 282 -11.17 -8.45 -8.60
N SER A 283 -10.43 -9.43 -8.09
CA SER A 283 -10.05 -10.62 -8.88
C SER A 283 -11.21 -11.60 -9.12
N ARG A 284 -12.18 -11.70 -8.22
CA ARG A 284 -13.23 -12.73 -8.26
C ARG A 284 -14.64 -12.15 -8.22
N HIS A 285 -14.90 -11.20 -7.31
CA HIS A 285 -16.26 -10.74 -7.01
C HIS A 285 -16.51 -9.27 -7.39
N HIS A 286 -15.86 -8.79 -8.44
CA HIS A 286 -16.17 -7.48 -9.03
C HIS A 286 -17.21 -7.68 -10.15
N PRO A 287 -18.31 -6.90 -10.16
CA PRO A 287 -19.34 -6.98 -11.20
C PRO A 287 -18.79 -6.59 -12.56
N ALA A 288 -19.44 -7.04 -13.64
CA ALA A 288 -19.03 -6.65 -14.98
C ALA A 288 -19.13 -5.12 -15.19
N PHE A 289 -18.31 -4.58 -16.10
CA PHE A 289 -18.41 -3.15 -16.41
C PHE A 289 -19.74 -2.84 -17.09
N ARG A 290 -20.25 -1.64 -16.82
CA ARG A 290 -21.51 -1.14 -17.36
C ARG A 290 -21.26 0.12 -18.18
N PRO A 291 -20.67 0.03 -19.38
CA PRO A 291 -20.46 1.20 -20.22
C PRO A 291 -21.77 1.92 -20.52
N ARG A 292 -21.68 3.24 -20.56
CA ARG A 292 -22.71 4.10 -21.14
C ARG A 292 -22.66 3.91 -22.64
N VAL A 293 -23.80 3.72 -23.29
CA VAL A 293 -23.92 3.59 -24.74
C VAL A 293 -25.06 4.47 -25.24
N ALA A 294 -24.88 5.08 -26.42
CA ALA A 294 -25.89 5.96 -27.00
C ALA A 294 -27.02 5.19 -27.71
N ARG A 295 -28.24 5.72 -27.60
CA ARG A 295 -29.44 5.31 -28.32
C ARG A 295 -30.05 6.50 -29.03
N TYR A 296 -30.16 6.43 -30.34
CA TYR A 296 -30.73 7.50 -31.15
C TYR A 296 -32.26 7.46 -31.12
N LYS A 297 -32.86 8.56 -30.68
CA LYS A 297 -34.32 8.77 -30.71
C LYS A 297 -34.70 9.59 -31.93
N ALA A 298 -35.23 8.93 -32.96
CA ALA A 298 -35.66 9.60 -34.19
C ALA A 298 -36.72 10.71 -33.96
N ALA A 299 -37.60 10.54 -32.97
CA ALA A 299 -38.65 11.52 -32.67
C ALA A 299 -38.12 12.86 -32.15
N THR A 300 -37.07 12.84 -31.32
CA THR A 300 -36.47 14.06 -30.74
C THR A 300 -35.16 14.47 -31.41
N ARG A 301 -34.62 13.62 -32.29
CA ARG A 301 -33.32 13.79 -32.97
C ARG A 301 -32.17 13.94 -31.97
N GLN A 302 -32.25 13.24 -30.84
CA GLN A 302 -31.26 13.28 -29.77
C GLN A 302 -30.79 11.87 -29.41
N PHE A 303 -29.65 11.81 -28.73
CA PHE A 303 -29.11 10.58 -28.17
C PHE A 303 -29.45 10.48 -26.68
N ASP A 304 -30.07 9.37 -26.31
CA ASP A 304 -30.23 8.95 -24.93
C ASP A 304 -29.06 8.05 -24.53
N TRP A 305 -28.56 8.24 -23.32
CA TRP A 305 -27.46 7.44 -22.78
C TRP A 305 -27.98 6.45 -21.77
N ILE A 306 -27.69 5.17 -21.97
CA ILE A 306 -28.04 4.10 -21.05
C ILE A 306 -26.79 3.34 -20.62
N GLU A 307 -26.79 2.81 -19.40
CA GLU A 307 -25.74 1.91 -18.92
C GLU A 307 -26.13 0.47 -19.18
N VAL A 308 -25.27 -0.26 -19.89
CA VAL A 308 -25.50 -1.66 -20.26
C VAL A 308 -24.39 -2.52 -19.69
N SER A 309 -24.75 -3.59 -18.99
CA SER A 309 -23.75 -4.57 -18.53
C SER A 309 -23.08 -5.26 -19.71
N GLN A 310 -21.75 -5.39 -19.66
CA GLN A 310 -21.00 -6.17 -20.65
C GLN A 310 -21.40 -7.66 -20.69
N GLU A 311 -22.11 -8.16 -19.68
CA GLU A 311 -22.69 -9.51 -19.68
C GLU A 311 -23.96 -9.62 -20.54
N ASN A 312 -24.51 -8.51 -21.03
CA ASN A 312 -25.63 -8.49 -21.97
C ASN A 312 -25.18 -8.05 -23.37
N PRO A 313 -24.55 -8.94 -24.17
CA PRO A 313 -23.98 -8.59 -25.47
C PRO A 313 -25.01 -8.13 -26.50
N GLN A 314 -26.29 -8.48 -26.34
CA GLN A 314 -27.35 -8.08 -27.29
C GLN A 314 -27.70 -6.59 -27.16
N GLU A 315 -27.48 -6.01 -26.00
CA GLU A 315 -27.69 -4.59 -25.74
C GLU A 315 -26.37 -3.79 -25.80
N LEU A 316 -25.22 -4.46 -25.91
CA LEU A 316 -23.90 -3.84 -25.92
C LEU A 316 -23.50 -3.35 -27.32
N TYR A 317 -24.23 -2.36 -27.82
CA TYR A 317 -23.89 -1.63 -29.05
C TYR A 317 -24.15 -0.14 -28.86
N GLU A 318 -23.53 0.71 -29.67
CA GLU A 318 -23.69 2.16 -29.63
C GLU A 318 -24.21 2.71 -30.96
N GLN A 319 -25.32 3.45 -30.93
CA GLN A 319 -25.79 4.11 -32.14
C GLN A 319 -24.98 5.39 -32.37
N THR A 320 -24.19 5.41 -33.44
CA THR A 320 -23.36 6.55 -33.83
C THR A 320 -23.91 7.34 -35.02
N ASN A 321 -24.86 6.75 -35.76
CA ASN A 321 -25.33 7.19 -37.09
C ASN A 321 -24.23 7.27 -38.17
N LEU A 322 -23.02 6.82 -37.87
CA LEU A 322 -21.91 6.67 -38.80
C LEU A 322 -21.93 5.25 -39.39
N LYS A 323 -21.35 5.07 -40.57
CA LYS A 323 -21.06 3.78 -41.22
C LYS A 323 -19.55 3.67 -41.34
N TYR A 324 -18.95 2.86 -40.50
CA TYR A 324 -17.50 2.65 -40.51
C TYR A 324 -17.15 1.23 -40.07
N SER A 325 -16.06 0.68 -40.63
CA SER A 325 -15.58 -0.67 -40.33
C SER A 325 -14.07 -0.63 -40.11
N HIS A 326 -13.63 -0.98 -38.90
CA HIS A 326 -12.21 -1.12 -38.61
C HIS A 326 -11.60 -2.31 -39.36
N GLU A 327 -12.32 -3.42 -39.54
CA GLU A 327 -11.86 -4.60 -40.28
C GLU A 327 -11.40 -4.24 -41.70
N VAL A 328 -12.18 -3.41 -42.41
CA VAL A 328 -11.83 -2.94 -43.75
C VAL A 328 -10.61 -2.02 -43.70
N HIS A 329 -10.59 -1.05 -42.78
CA HIS A 329 -9.55 -0.02 -42.73
C HIS A 329 -8.20 -0.52 -42.21
N LEU A 330 -8.20 -1.45 -41.27
CA LEU A 330 -7.00 -2.06 -40.68
C LEU A 330 -6.57 -3.34 -41.39
N SER A 331 -7.14 -3.65 -42.56
CA SER A 331 -6.78 -4.80 -43.38
C SER A 331 -5.27 -4.81 -43.68
N PRO A 332 -4.55 -5.92 -43.47
CA PRO A 332 -3.12 -6.01 -43.75
C PRO A 332 -2.79 -5.90 -45.24
N LYS A 333 -3.79 -6.11 -46.12
CA LYS A 333 -3.67 -5.91 -47.58
C LYS A 333 -3.69 -4.42 -47.99
N GLY A 334 -3.97 -3.53 -47.04
CA GLY A 334 -4.16 -2.10 -47.26
C GLY A 334 -5.52 -1.77 -47.87
N VAL A 335 -5.90 -0.49 -47.72
CA VAL A 335 -7.09 0.10 -48.35
C VAL A 335 -6.69 0.85 -49.61
N LYS A 336 -7.60 0.88 -50.58
CA LYS A 336 -7.38 1.68 -51.80
C LYS A 336 -7.46 3.17 -51.46
N SER A 337 -6.47 3.93 -51.91
CA SER A 337 -6.43 5.39 -51.86
C SER A 337 -6.11 5.95 -53.25
N PRO A 338 -6.31 7.25 -53.49
CA PRO A 338 -5.92 7.90 -54.75
C PRO A 338 -4.45 7.69 -55.14
N ASN A 339 -3.57 7.50 -54.15
CA ASN A 339 -2.13 7.34 -54.34
C ASN A 339 -1.67 5.86 -54.28
N GLY A 340 -2.60 4.91 -54.37
CA GLY A 340 -2.33 3.46 -54.29
C GLY A 340 -2.84 2.83 -53.00
N LEU A 341 -2.37 1.62 -52.69
CA LEU A 341 -2.76 0.91 -51.46
C LEU A 341 -2.06 1.53 -50.25
N LYS A 342 -2.84 1.82 -49.19
CA LYS A 342 -2.34 2.36 -47.92
C LYS A 342 -2.67 1.39 -46.79
N THR A 343 -1.67 0.96 -46.03
CA THR A 343 -1.88 0.17 -44.81
C THR A 343 -2.01 1.10 -43.62
N MET A 344 -3.16 1.07 -42.95
CA MET A 344 -3.47 1.94 -41.82
C MET A 344 -2.99 1.35 -40.49
N LYS A 345 -2.69 2.23 -39.54
CA LYS A 345 -2.34 1.95 -38.14
C LYS A 345 -3.27 2.71 -37.20
N CYS A 346 -3.35 2.29 -35.94
CA CYS A 346 -4.20 2.91 -34.92
C CYS A 346 -3.94 4.42 -34.78
N ALA A 347 -2.66 4.81 -34.77
CA ALA A 347 -2.22 6.20 -34.63
C ALA A 347 -2.54 7.10 -35.84
N ASP A 348 -2.98 6.54 -36.98
CA ASP A 348 -3.42 7.34 -38.13
C ASP A 348 -4.80 7.99 -37.89
N CYS A 349 -5.55 7.51 -36.88
CA CYS A 349 -6.85 8.06 -36.49
C CYS A 349 -6.92 8.43 -34.99
N HIS A 350 -6.30 7.62 -34.12
CA HIS A 350 -6.38 7.78 -32.67
C HIS A 350 -5.14 8.51 -32.13
N GLU A 351 -5.27 9.81 -31.91
CA GLU A 351 -4.25 10.62 -31.26
C GLU A 351 -4.55 10.75 -29.76
N VAL A 352 -3.62 10.32 -28.90
CA VAL A 352 -3.75 10.49 -27.45
C VAL A 352 -3.80 11.99 -27.12
N ASP A 353 -4.68 12.38 -26.20
CA ASP A 353 -4.76 13.75 -25.71
C ASP A 353 -3.55 14.13 -24.83
N SER A 354 -3.47 15.40 -24.43
CA SER A 354 -2.36 15.88 -23.60
C SER A 354 -2.35 15.32 -22.17
N SER A 355 -3.47 14.76 -21.70
CA SER A 355 -3.58 14.15 -20.37
C SER A 355 -3.10 12.70 -20.35
N GLY A 356 -2.98 12.05 -21.51
CA GLY A 356 -2.63 10.63 -21.61
C GLY A 356 -3.75 9.70 -21.14
N ILE A 357 -4.96 10.21 -20.93
CA ILE A 357 -6.12 9.47 -20.44
C ILE A 357 -7.06 9.13 -21.61
N SER A 358 -7.40 10.12 -22.44
CA SER A 358 -8.30 9.96 -23.57
C SER A 358 -7.61 10.22 -24.91
N PHE A 359 -8.39 10.20 -25.98
CA PHE A 359 -7.98 10.50 -27.34
C PHE A 359 -8.68 11.77 -27.83
N LYS A 360 -8.03 12.48 -28.75
CA LYS A 360 -8.66 13.61 -29.44
C LYS A 360 -9.78 13.11 -30.35
N PRO A 361 -10.82 13.92 -30.60
CA PRO A 361 -11.86 13.59 -31.57
C PRO A 361 -11.30 13.35 -32.97
N VAL A 362 -11.86 12.35 -33.66
CA VAL A 362 -11.52 12.04 -35.04
C VAL A 362 -12.20 13.03 -35.97
N ASP A 363 -11.39 13.69 -36.78
CA ASP A 363 -11.79 14.69 -37.77
C ASP A 363 -11.59 14.23 -39.23
N MET A 364 -12.47 14.65 -40.15
CA MET A 364 -12.47 14.19 -41.55
C MET A 364 -11.25 14.71 -42.30
N GLU A 365 -10.95 16.01 -42.16
CA GLU A 365 -9.89 16.71 -42.88
C GLU A 365 -8.51 16.11 -42.57
N ARG A 366 -8.29 15.71 -41.32
CA ARG A 366 -7.02 15.15 -40.86
C ARG A 366 -6.88 13.66 -41.12
N HIS A 367 -7.92 12.87 -40.82
CA HIS A 367 -7.79 11.41 -40.76
C HIS A 367 -8.38 10.70 -41.99
N CYS A 368 -9.31 11.33 -42.72
CA CYS A 368 -10.03 10.69 -43.82
C CYS A 368 -9.66 11.25 -45.19
N ALA A 369 -9.46 12.58 -45.31
CA ALA A 369 -9.37 13.28 -46.60
C ALA A 369 -8.25 12.81 -47.54
N SER A 370 -7.18 12.21 -46.99
CA SER A 370 -6.08 11.66 -47.80
C SER A 370 -6.51 10.48 -48.69
N CYS A 371 -7.56 9.74 -48.30
CA CYS A 371 -8.09 8.58 -49.02
C CYS A 371 -9.52 8.81 -49.50
N HIS A 372 -10.35 9.45 -48.68
CA HIS A 372 -11.75 9.76 -48.97
C HIS A 372 -11.88 11.23 -49.35
N ARG A 373 -11.73 11.52 -50.65
CA ARG A 373 -11.87 12.88 -51.15
C ARG A 373 -13.35 13.27 -51.29
N LEU A 374 -13.65 14.54 -51.02
CA LEU A 374 -14.99 15.12 -51.10
C LEU A 374 -15.20 15.88 -52.42
N ASP A 375 -14.53 15.48 -53.50
CA ASP A 375 -14.72 16.09 -54.81
C ASP A 375 -16.04 15.63 -55.45
N PHE A 376 -16.79 16.61 -55.98
CA PHE A 376 -18.14 16.40 -56.50
C PHE A 376 -18.21 16.46 -58.03
N ASP A 377 -17.20 17.03 -58.69
CA ASP A 377 -17.13 17.14 -60.16
C ASP A 377 -15.93 16.36 -60.71
N PRO A 378 -16.15 15.28 -61.49
CA PRO A 378 -15.07 14.48 -62.10
C PRO A 378 -14.14 15.27 -63.04
N GLU A 379 -14.64 16.32 -63.70
CA GLU A 379 -13.85 17.16 -64.61
C GLU A 379 -12.99 18.16 -63.82
N ASN A 380 -13.33 18.40 -62.55
CA ASN A 380 -12.58 19.30 -61.69
C ASN A 380 -12.31 18.70 -60.30
N PRO A 381 -11.46 17.67 -60.22
CA PRO A 381 -11.18 16.96 -58.97
C PRO A 381 -10.56 17.86 -57.89
N SER A 382 -10.03 19.03 -58.23
CA SER A 382 -9.51 19.97 -57.21
C SER A 382 -10.60 20.63 -56.37
N ARG A 383 -11.87 20.57 -56.81
CA ARG A 383 -13.00 21.19 -56.12
C ARG A 383 -13.68 20.19 -55.19
N VAL A 384 -13.64 20.49 -53.90
CA VAL A 384 -14.22 19.68 -52.83
C VAL A 384 -15.31 20.45 -52.09
N VAL A 385 -16.29 19.73 -51.53
CA VAL A 385 -17.26 20.32 -50.61
C VAL A 385 -16.70 20.41 -49.18
N PRO A 386 -17.10 21.43 -48.38
CA PRO A 386 -16.77 21.48 -46.96
C PRO A 386 -17.45 20.35 -46.18
N HIS A 387 -16.75 19.74 -45.23
CA HIS A 387 -17.32 18.76 -44.30
C HIS A 387 -18.00 19.45 -43.10
N GLY A 388 -18.92 18.76 -42.44
CA GLY A 388 -19.59 19.23 -41.22
C GLY A 388 -20.76 20.21 -41.43
N ASN A 389 -20.96 20.79 -42.61
CA ASN A 389 -22.08 21.69 -42.90
C ASN A 389 -22.79 21.37 -44.23
N PRO A 390 -23.89 20.59 -44.20
CA PRO A 390 -24.64 20.19 -45.40
C PRO A 390 -25.17 21.37 -46.22
N ALA A 391 -25.63 22.44 -45.57
CA ALA A 391 -26.14 23.61 -46.26
C ALA A 391 -25.04 24.33 -47.05
N GLN A 392 -23.85 24.48 -46.44
CA GLN A 392 -22.69 25.06 -47.11
C GLN A 392 -22.18 24.18 -48.26
N ALA A 393 -22.24 22.85 -48.10
CA ALA A 393 -21.90 21.91 -49.17
C ALA A 393 -22.84 22.07 -50.38
N VAL A 394 -24.16 22.11 -50.13
CA VAL A 394 -25.18 22.35 -51.18
C VAL A 394 -24.95 23.70 -51.87
N GLN A 395 -24.71 24.76 -51.10
CA GLN A 395 -24.45 26.09 -51.66
C GLN A 395 -23.18 26.10 -52.52
N SER A 396 -22.11 25.44 -52.08
CA SER A 396 -20.84 25.37 -52.83
C SER A 396 -21.02 24.74 -54.21
N ILE A 397 -21.86 23.72 -54.32
CA ILE A 397 -22.19 23.05 -55.58
C ILE A 397 -23.01 23.97 -56.49
N ARG A 398 -24.05 24.60 -55.93
CA ARG A 398 -24.90 25.56 -56.66
C ARG A 398 -24.08 26.71 -57.21
N ASP A 399 -23.23 27.32 -56.39
CA ASP A 399 -22.36 28.43 -56.77
C ASP A 399 -21.36 28.02 -57.87
N TYR A 400 -20.83 26.80 -57.79
CA TYR A 400 -19.91 26.28 -58.80
C TYR A 400 -20.58 26.13 -60.16
N TYR A 401 -21.73 25.42 -60.24
CA TYR A 401 -22.42 25.21 -61.51
C TYR A 401 -23.03 26.50 -62.06
N ALA A 402 -23.51 27.40 -61.19
CA ALA A 402 -23.97 28.72 -61.60
C ALA A 402 -22.83 29.51 -62.25
N ARG A 403 -21.65 29.55 -61.62
CA ARG A 403 -20.46 30.20 -62.19
C ARG A 403 -20.01 29.54 -63.49
N ALA A 404 -19.99 28.21 -63.56
CA ALA A 404 -19.60 27.46 -64.76
C ALA A 404 -20.56 27.77 -65.93
N ALA A 405 -21.87 27.70 -65.70
CA ALA A 405 -22.88 28.03 -66.69
C ALA A 405 -22.82 29.49 -67.15
N LEU A 406 -22.58 30.41 -66.21
CA LEU A 406 -22.41 31.85 -66.47
C LEU A 406 -21.02 32.22 -67.00
N THR A 407 -20.05 31.31 -67.07
CA THR A 407 -18.75 31.59 -67.73
C THR A 407 -18.72 30.99 -69.13
N GLY A 408 -19.47 29.91 -69.34
CA GLY A 408 -19.47 29.14 -70.58
C GLY A 408 -18.20 28.31 -70.76
N GLY A 409 -18.12 27.57 -71.86
CA GLY A 409 -17.01 26.64 -72.14
C GLY A 409 -17.12 25.30 -71.41
N VAL A 410 -18.31 24.96 -70.89
CA VAL A 410 -18.56 23.68 -70.23
C VAL A 410 -18.68 22.58 -71.27
N LYS A 411 -17.92 21.50 -71.11
CA LYS A 411 -17.92 20.33 -72.00
C LYS A 411 -19.00 19.31 -71.60
N ALA A 412 -20.26 19.73 -71.57
CA ALA A 412 -21.39 18.88 -71.22
C ALA A 412 -22.33 18.72 -72.44
N PRO A 413 -22.52 17.50 -72.98
CA PRO A 413 -23.32 17.28 -74.19
C PRO A 413 -24.79 17.71 -74.07
N ASP A 414 -25.36 17.64 -72.88
CA ASP A 414 -26.74 18.01 -72.56
C ASP A 414 -26.91 19.50 -72.23
N ALA A 415 -25.81 20.26 -72.21
CA ALA A 415 -25.84 21.68 -71.89
C ALA A 415 -26.33 22.52 -73.07
N PRO A 416 -27.11 23.59 -72.85
CA PRO A 416 -27.48 24.53 -73.89
C PRO A 416 -26.26 25.14 -74.58
N ALA A 417 -26.40 25.56 -75.85
CA ALA A 417 -25.31 26.17 -76.61
C ALA A 417 -24.65 27.36 -75.88
N VAL A 418 -25.43 28.19 -75.18
CA VAL A 418 -24.94 29.31 -74.35
C VAL A 418 -23.99 28.88 -73.22
N VAL A 419 -24.13 27.65 -72.71
CA VAL A 419 -23.27 27.07 -71.67
C VAL A 419 -22.04 26.38 -72.27
N GLN A 420 -22.18 25.77 -73.45
CA GLN A 420 -21.07 25.10 -74.14
C GLN A 420 -20.07 26.10 -74.74
N LEU A 421 -20.55 27.22 -75.28
CA LEU A 421 -19.71 28.21 -75.93
C LEU A 421 -18.86 28.98 -74.90
N ARG A 422 -17.56 29.10 -75.17
CA ARG A 422 -16.65 29.92 -74.36
C ARG A 422 -16.91 31.39 -74.63
N ARG A 423 -17.04 32.20 -73.57
CA ARG A 423 -17.32 33.62 -73.68
C ARG A 423 -16.08 34.47 -73.83
N LYS A 424 -16.24 35.61 -74.48
CA LYS A 424 -15.21 36.64 -74.58
C LYS A 424 -15.15 37.44 -73.26
N PRO A 425 -13.96 37.90 -72.84
CA PRO A 425 -13.86 38.82 -71.70
C PRO A 425 -14.75 40.06 -71.90
N GLY A 426 -15.62 40.35 -70.92
CA GLY A 426 -16.54 41.50 -70.96
C GLY A 426 -17.87 41.27 -71.69
N GLU A 427 -18.10 40.10 -72.28
CA GLU A 427 -19.36 39.75 -72.94
C GLU A 427 -20.49 39.57 -71.90
N GLN A 428 -21.59 40.32 -72.06
CA GLN A 428 -22.78 40.18 -71.23
C GLN A 428 -23.80 39.25 -71.89
N LEU A 429 -24.44 38.40 -71.10
CA LEU A 429 -25.56 37.58 -71.57
C LEU A 429 -26.83 38.42 -71.69
N GLU A 430 -27.61 38.10 -72.72
CA GLU A 430 -29.01 38.49 -72.74
C GLU A 430 -29.78 37.77 -71.62
N ARG A 431 -30.88 38.37 -71.14
CA ARG A 431 -31.65 37.84 -70.01
C ARG A 431 -32.14 36.40 -70.25
N GLU A 432 -32.57 36.08 -71.47
CA GLU A 432 -33.06 34.74 -71.82
C GLU A 432 -31.93 33.70 -71.81
N GLN A 433 -30.78 34.08 -72.37
CA GLN A 433 -29.57 33.27 -72.36
C GLN A 433 -29.06 33.01 -70.94
N ALA A 434 -29.08 34.04 -70.08
CA ALA A 434 -28.74 33.91 -68.66
C ALA A 434 -29.71 32.96 -67.93
N ARG A 435 -31.01 33.09 -68.19
CA ARG A 435 -32.03 32.21 -67.61
C ARG A 435 -31.86 30.76 -68.04
N ALA A 436 -31.61 30.52 -69.33
CA ALA A 436 -31.33 29.18 -69.85
C ALA A 436 -30.07 28.56 -69.22
N ALA A 437 -28.99 29.34 -69.08
CA ALA A 437 -27.76 28.90 -68.43
C ALA A 437 -27.99 28.53 -66.95
N LEU A 438 -28.68 29.38 -66.19
CA LEU A 438 -28.99 29.13 -64.78
C LEU A 438 -29.95 27.95 -64.59
N THR A 439 -30.91 27.76 -65.50
CA THR A 439 -31.83 26.61 -65.45
C THR A 439 -31.08 25.29 -65.64
N TRP A 440 -30.09 25.27 -66.53
CA TRP A 440 -29.17 24.13 -66.66
C TRP A 440 -28.32 23.94 -65.39
N ALA A 441 -27.77 25.03 -64.83
CA ALA A 441 -26.97 24.98 -63.60
C ALA A 441 -27.73 24.41 -62.41
N ASP A 442 -28.99 24.83 -62.22
CA ASP A 442 -29.86 24.32 -61.15
C ASP A 442 -30.15 22.82 -61.33
N ARG A 443 -30.42 22.39 -62.57
CA ARG A 443 -30.63 20.98 -62.88
C ARG A 443 -29.39 20.15 -62.56
N GLN A 444 -28.22 20.58 -63.01
CA GLN A 444 -26.97 19.87 -62.74
C GLN A 444 -26.63 19.85 -61.26
N SER A 445 -26.80 20.97 -60.57
CA SER A 445 -26.60 21.05 -59.12
C SER A 445 -27.48 20.05 -58.38
N ARG A 446 -28.76 19.92 -58.75
CA ARG A 446 -29.67 18.93 -58.14
C ARG A 446 -29.23 17.50 -58.38
N VAL A 447 -28.80 17.16 -59.60
CA VAL A 447 -28.29 15.82 -59.94
C VAL A 447 -27.09 15.48 -59.08
N VAL A 448 -26.13 16.40 -58.98
CA VAL A 448 -24.89 16.19 -58.21
C VAL A 448 -25.17 16.16 -56.71
N ILE A 449 -26.02 17.05 -56.19
CA ILE A 449 -26.45 17.02 -54.78
C ILE A 449 -27.07 15.66 -54.45
N ASP A 450 -28.02 15.19 -55.26
CA ASP A 450 -28.63 13.87 -55.05
C ASP A 450 -27.58 12.74 -55.14
N GLU A 451 -26.65 12.80 -56.09
CA GLU A 451 -25.58 11.80 -56.22
C GLU A 451 -24.68 11.75 -54.98
N ILE A 452 -24.18 12.90 -54.51
CA ILE A 452 -23.23 12.95 -53.39
C ILE A 452 -23.86 12.66 -52.03
N PHE A 453 -25.17 12.89 -51.87
CA PHE A 453 -25.87 12.60 -50.63
C PHE A 453 -26.39 11.17 -50.58
N ASP A 454 -26.86 10.62 -51.71
CA ASP A 454 -27.52 9.31 -51.76
C ASP A 454 -26.55 8.17 -52.08
N LYS A 455 -25.62 8.38 -53.03
CA LYS A 455 -24.86 7.30 -53.67
C LYS A 455 -23.35 7.37 -53.49
N ARG A 456 -22.81 8.56 -53.22
CA ARG A 456 -21.37 8.81 -53.04
C ARG A 456 -21.13 9.58 -51.75
N ILE A 457 -19.88 9.98 -51.52
CA ILE A 457 -19.40 10.97 -50.55
C ILE A 457 -20.07 10.89 -49.17
N CYS A 458 -21.24 11.51 -48.98
CA CYS A 458 -21.93 11.58 -47.69
C CYS A 458 -22.49 10.23 -47.27
N SER A 459 -23.24 9.52 -48.13
CA SER A 459 -23.92 8.26 -47.73
C SER A 459 -22.97 7.10 -47.44
N TYR A 460 -21.72 7.17 -47.89
CA TYR A 460 -20.70 6.18 -47.58
C TYR A 460 -20.36 6.14 -46.10
N CYS A 461 -20.34 7.30 -45.45
CA CYS A 461 -19.97 7.41 -44.04
C CYS A 461 -21.17 7.74 -43.17
N HIS A 462 -22.18 8.44 -43.69
CA HIS A 462 -23.30 8.97 -42.91
C HIS A 462 -24.60 8.22 -43.18
N THR A 463 -25.46 8.23 -42.17
CA THR A 463 -26.87 7.93 -42.34
C THR A 463 -27.58 9.20 -42.80
N VAL A 464 -28.22 9.12 -43.96
CA VAL A 464 -28.85 10.26 -44.65
C VAL A 464 -30.35 10.05 -44.80
N GLN A 465 -31.09 11.15 -44.85
CA GLN A 465 -32.54 11.13 -45.12
C GLN A 465 -32.93 12.26 -46.07
N ARG A 466 -33.97 12.02 -46.89
CA ARG A 466 -34.57 13.08 -47.72
C ARG A 466 -35.41 14.03 -46.86
N THR A 467 -35.37 15.30 -47.19
CA THR A 467 -36.20 16.33 -46.58
C THR A 467 -37.32 16.76 -47.54
N ARG A 468 -38.22 17.63 -47.07
CA ARG A 468 -39.20 18.32 -47.91
C ARG A 468 -38.72 19.71 -48.36
N ASP A 469 -37.53 20.12 -47.94
CA ASP A 469 -36.97 21.42 -48.25
C ASP A 469 -36.25 21.38 -49.60
N PRO A 470 -36.71 22.12 -50.63
CA PRO A 470 -36.04 22.15 -51.92
C PRO A 470 -34.65 22.82 -51.88
N ASP A 471 -34.37 23.66 -50.86
CA ASP A 471 -33.08 24.30 -50.68
C ASP A 471 -32.06 23.41 -49.97
N LEU A 472 -32.53 22.48 -49.15
CA LEU A 472 -31.72 21.48 -48.48
C LEU A 472 -32.39 20.09 -48.57
N PRO A 473 -32.37 19.44 -49.76
CA PRO A 473 -33.15 18.22 -50.04
C PRO A 473 -32.69 16.98 -49.26
N TRP A 474 -31.53 17.07 -48.60
CA TRP A 474 -30.94 15.99 -47.83
C TRP A 474 -30.52 16.48 -46.46
N GLU A 475 -30.67 15.59 -45.49
CA GLU A 475 -30.22 15.76 -44.13
C GLU A 475 -29.30 14.61 -43.75
N ILE A 476 -28.25 14.92 -42.99
CA ILE A 476 -27.39 13.95 -42.33
C ILE A 476 -27.86 13.82 -40.89
N LEU A 477 -28.12 12.60 -40.42
CA LEU A 477 -28.48 12.37 -39.02
C LEU A 477 -27.33 12.81 -38.10
N PRO A 478 -27.63 13.33 -36.89
CA PRO A 478 -26.60 13.71 -35.93
C PRO A 478 -25.64 12.55 -35.67
N VAL A 479 -24.34 12.82 -35.70
CA VAL A 479 -23.30 11.81 -35.45
C VAL A 479 -22.88 11.87 -33.99
N ASN A 480 -22.70 10.70 -33.37
CA ASN A 480 -22.13 10.56 -32.04
C ASN A 480 -20.78 9.84 -32.12
N LEU A 481 -19.73 10.51 -31.62
CA LEU A 481 -18.41 9.93 -31.42
C LEU A 481 -18.18 9.92 -29.91
N GLN A 482 -18.35 8.76 -29.28
CA GLN A 482 -18.29 8.67 -27.83
C GLN A 482 -16.89 8.95 -27.29
N GLU A 483 -16.78 9.91 -26.36
CA GLU A 483 -15.49 10.24 -25.74
C GLU A 483 -15.23 9.49 -24.44
N ARG A 484 -16.27 9.07 -23.69
CA ARG A 484 -16.10 8.37 -22.41
C ARG A 484 -17.20 7.34 -22.11
N ALA A 485 -16.89 6.06 -22.30
CA ALA A 485 -17.78 4.94 -22.03
C ALA A 485 -18.00 4.68 -20.53
N LEU A 486 -16.98 4.89 -19.70
CA LEU A 486 -17.06 4.69 -18.25
C LEU A 486 -16.95 6.03 -17.51
N ALA A 487 -18.07 6.53 -17.00
CA ALA A 487 -18.16 7.88 -16.44
C ALA A 487 -17.36 8.08 -15.14
N HIS A 488 -17.31 7.05 -14.28
CA HIS A 488 -16.76 7.14 -12.93
C HIS A 488 -15.44 6.38 -12.73
N THR A 489 -14.77 6.06 -13.83
CA THR A 489 -13.54 5.26 -13.83
C THR A 489 -12.35 6.09 -14.29
N GLN A 490 -11.19 5.84 -13.69
CA GLN A 490 -9.91 6.43 -14.04
C GLN A 490 -9.06 5.33 -14.70
N PHE A 491 -8.68 5.55 -15.96
CA PHE A 491 -7.78 4.67 -16.70
C PHE A 491 -6.86 5.52 -17.56
N SER A 492 -5.54 5.32 -17.45
CA SER A 492 -4.55 6.07 -18.21
C SER A 492 -3.98 5.21 -19.34
N HIS A 493 -4.15 5.66 -20.59
CA HIS A 493 -3.49 5.05 -21.74
C HIS A 493 -1.98 5.29 -21.72
N ASP A 494 -1.50 6.41 -21.19
CA ASP A 494 -0.05 6.68 -21.06
C ASP A 494 0.64 5.70 -20.11
N ALA A 495 -0.01 5.33 -19.00
CA ALA A 495 0.49 4.29 -18.10
C ALA A 495 0.60 2.90 -18.79
N HIS A 496 -0.17 2.68 -19.86
CA HIS A 496 -0.20 1.44 -20.64
C HIS A 496 0.44 1.57 -22.03
N LYS A 497 1.21 2.64 -22.32
CA LYS A 497 1.74 2.91 -23.66
C LYS A 497 2.69 1.85 -24.24
N GLN A 498 3.19 0.94 -23.41
CA GLN A 498 4.02 -0.18 -23.85
C GLN A 498 3.18 -1.37 -24.34
N GLU A 499 1.89 -1.41 -24.00
CA GLU A 499 0.95 -2.40 -24.50
C GLU A 499 0.49 -2.05 -25.91
N LYS A 500 0.24 -3.09 -26.72
CA LYS A 500 -0.35 -2.92 -28.05
C LYS A 500 -1.84 -2.68 -27.91
N CYS A 501 -2.40 -1.77 -28.73
CA CYS A 501 -3.84 -1.48 -28.72
C CYS A 501 -4.67 -2.75 -28.91
N GLU A 502 -4.25 -3.63 -29.83
CA GLU A 502 -4.94 -4.88 -30.13
C GLU A 502 -4.81 -5.95 -29.04
N SER A 503 -3.96 -5.70 -28.03
CA SER A 503 -3.92 -6.57 -26.87
C SER A 503 -5.24 -6.43 -26.09
N CYS A 504 -5.79 -5.22 -25.97
CA CYS A 504 -7.03 -4.96 -25.23
C CYS A 504 -8.27 -4.75 -26.12
N HIS A 505 -8.11 -4.10 -27.27
CA HIS A 505 -9.22 -3.72 -28.14
C HIS A 505 -9.32 -4.62 -29.37
N ALA A 506 -10.45 -5.29 -29.56
CA ALA A 506 -10.72 -6.14 -30.72
C ALA A 506 -11.07 -5.36 -32.00
N ALA A 507 -10.39 -4.24 -32.26
CA ALA A 507 -10.71 -3.33 -33.36
C ALA A 507 -10.57 -3.98 -34.74
N ARG A 508 -9.55 -4.83 -34.94
CA ARG A 508 -9.31 -5.49 -36.25
C ARG A 508 -10.47 -6.37 -36.73
N THR A 509 -11.32 -6.81 -35.81
CA THR A 509 -12.49 -7.64 -36.11
C THR A 509 -13.81 -6.87 -36.06
N SER A 510 -13.79 -5.57 -35.72
CA SER A 510 -14.98 -4.72 -35.71
C SER A 510 -15.42 -4.42 -37.14
N LYS A 511 -16.67 -4.76 -37.42
CA LYS A 511 -17.27 -4.64 -38.75
C LYS A 511 -18.12 -3.39 -38.87
N LYS A 512 -18.51 -2.82 -37.74
CA LYS A 512 -19.46 -1.73 -37.67
C LYS A 512 -19.01 -0.66 -36.67
N SER A 513 -19.50 0.54 -36.89
CA SER A 513 -19.33 1.71 -36.05
C SER A 513 -20.16 1.66 -34.76
N ASP A 514 -21.06 0.68 -34.63
CA ASP A 514 -21.85 0.45 -33.42
C ASP A 514 -21.24 -0.60 -32.47
N ASP A 515 -20.12 -1.23 -32.86
CA ASP A 515 -19.39 -2.17 -32.02
C ASP A 515 -18.75 -1.44 -30.82
N VAL A 516 -19.08 -1.85 -29.59
CA VAL A 516 -18.44 -1.32 -28.37
C VAL A 516 -17.14 -2.06 -28.11
N LEU A 517 -16.02 -1.42 -28.44
CA LEU A 517 -14.68 -2.00 -28.34
C LEU A 517 -14.01 -1.83 -26.97
N LEU A 518 -14.79 -1.67 -25.89
CA LEU A 518 -14.25 -1.57 -24.54
C LEU A 518 -13.80 -2.96 -24.03
N PRO A 519 -12.56 -3.13 -23.52
CA PRO A 519 -12.14 -4.40 -22.94
C PRO A 519 -13.03 -4.81 -21.77
N ASP A 520 -13.13 -6.12 -21.55
CA ASP A 520 -13.85 -6.66 -20.41
C ASP A 520 -12.97 -6.68 -19.13
N LEU A 521 -13.61 -7.00 -18.01
CA LEU A 521 -12.96 -7.13 -16.72
C LEU A 521 -11.87 -8.22 -16.71
N LYS A 522 -12.06 -9.30 -17.50
CA LYS A 522 -11.07 -10.37 -17.60
C LYS A 522 -9.75 -9.83 -18.17
N ARG A 523 -9.81 -8.95 -19.18
CA ARG A 523 -8.61 -8.36 -19.77
C ARG A 523 -7.77 -7.58 -18.76
N CYS A 524 -8.41 -6.80 -17.89
CA CYS A 524 -7.72 -6.10 -16.81
C CYS A 524 -7.09 -7.10 -15.82
N ARG A 525 -7.82 -8.16 -15.46
CA ARG A 525 -7.36 -9.22 -14.56
C ARG A 525 -6.20 -10.04 -15.11
N ASP A 526 -5.89 -10.01 -16.40
CA ASP A 526 -4.72 -10.72 -16.93
C ASP A 526 -3.42 -10.16 -16.31
N CYS A 527 -3.36 -8.86 -16.00
CA CYS A 527 -2.18 -8.18 -15.43
C CYS A 527 -2.40 -7.60 -14.02
N HIS A 528 -3.63 -7.22 -13.68
CA HIS A 528 -3.99 -6.66 -12.38
C HIS A 528 -4.57 -7.72 -11.44
N GLY A 529 -4.29 -7.58 -10.15
CA GLY A 529 -4.84 -8.43 -9.09
C GLY A 529 -5.17 -7.59 -7.86
N ASP A 530 -5.72 -8.24 -6.83
CA ASP A 530 -6.06 -7.58 -5.58
C ASP A 530 -4.84 -6.94 -4.90
N ALA A 531 -5.10 -6.09 -3.91
CA ALA A 531 -4.06 -5.32 -3.21
C ALA A 531 -2.99 -6.19 -2.52
N ASP A 532 -3.30 -7.45 -2.21
CA ASP A 532 -2.42 -8.44 -1.60
C ASP A 532 -1.79 -9.42 -2.62
N SER A 533 -2.00 -9.21 -3.92
CA SER A 533 -1.45 -10.09 -4.95
C SER A 533 0.09 -10.03 -5.00
N ASP A 534 0.73 -11.19 -5.10
CA ASP A 534 2.19 -11.31 -5.27
C ASP A 534 2.63 -11.53 -6.72
N ALA A 535 1.71 -11.93 -7.60
CA ALA A 535 2.01 -12.28 -9.00
C ALA A 535 1.52 -11.24 -10.02
N LYS A 536 0.72 -10.25 -9.59
CA LYS A 536 0.08 -9.26 -10.45
C LYS A 536 0.26 -7.85 -9.92
N ILE A 537 -0.08 -6.85 -10.74
CA ILE A 537 -0.09 -5.45 -10.32
C ILE A 537 -1.16 -5.28 -9.23
N ARG A 538 -0.70 -4.99 -8.01
CA ARG A 538 -1.56 -4.79 -6.84
C ARG A 538 -2.49 -3.61 -7.06
N SER A 539 -3.78 -3.90 -7.12
CA SER A 539 -4.82 -2.94 -7.49
C SER A 539 -5.87 -2.90 -6.39
N GLY A 540 -5.93 -1.77 -5.68
CA GLY A 540 -7.04 -1.47 -4.79
C GLY A 540 -8.18 -0.78 -5.52
N CYS A 541 -9.36 -0.68 -4.89
CA CYS A 541 -10.55 -0.06 -5.50
C CYS A 541 -10.27 1.36 -6.04
N THR A 542 -9.49 2.14 -5.31
CA THR A 542 -9.16 3.54 -5.64
C THR A 542 -8.19 3.69 -6.81
N LEU A 543 -7.63 2.61 -7.35
CA LEU A 543 -6.80 2.67 -8.56
C LEU A 543 -7.67 3.00 -9.78
N CYS A 544 -8.87 2.42 -9.85
CA CYS A 544 -9.79 2.57 -10.97
C CYS A 544 -10.96 3.49 -10.63
N HIS A 545 -11.38 3.55 -9.37
CA HIS A 545 -12.53 4.34 -8.94
C HIS A 545 -12.11 5.65 -8.28
N GLY A 546 -12.83 6.72 -8.61
CA GLY A 546 -12.79 7.96 -7.84
C GLY A 546 -13.61 7.85 -6.55
N TYR A 547 -13.22 8.64 -5.55
CA TYR A 547 -13.99 8.88 -4.34
C TYR A 547 -14.18 10.40 -4.19
N HIS A 548 -15.16 10.84 -3.39
CA HIS A 548 -15.62 12.24 -3.35
C HIS A 548 -16.11 12.74 -4.73
N ILE A 549 -16.96 11.95 -5.38
CA ILE A 549 -17.37 12.17 -6.78
C ILE A 549 -18.65 13.01 -6.94
N ALA A 550 -19.27 13.45 -5.84
CA ALA A 550 -20.47 14.30 -5.92
C ALA A 550 -20.20 15.54 -6.78
N GLN A 551 -21.22 16.08 -7.44
CA GLN A 551 -21.08 17.28 -8.26
C GLN A 551 -21.27 18.54 -7.43
N ASP A 552 -22.35 18.59 -6.65
CA ASP A 552 -22.86 19.84 -6.06
C ASP A 552 -22.94 19.83 -4.52
N ARG A 553 -22.40 18.79 -3.86
CA ARG A 553 -22.46 18.67 -2.40
C ARG A 553 -21.09 18.60 -1.77
N LEU A 554 -20.84 19.44 -0.75
CA LEU A 554 -19.62 19.40 0.04
C LEU A 554 -19.82 18.58 1.32
N MET A 555 -18.75 17.94 1.78
CA MET A 555 -18.74 17.25 3.08
C MET A 555 -19.00 18.22 4.24
N ALA A 556 -18.73 19.51 4.07
CA ALA A 556 -18.97 20.55 5.07
C ALA A 556 -20.45 20.89 5.27
N ASP A 557 -21.30 20.66 4.26
CA ASP A 557 -22.72 21.08 4.25
C ASP A 557 -23.62 20.17 5.10
N SER A 558 -23.22 18.92 5.34
CA SER A 558 -23.97 17.95 6.15
C SER A 558 -24.13 18.38 7.62
N ARG A 559 -23.39 19.40 8.07
CA ARG A 559 -23.47 19.96 9.43
C ARG A 559 -24.77 20.69 9.74
N SER A 560 -25.51 21.18 8.74
CA SER A 560 -26.72 21.98 9.00
C SER A 560 -27.97 21.15 9.31
N GLY A 561 -27.96 19.83 9.14
CA GLY A 561 -29.12 18.95 9.35
C GLY A 561 -29.20 18.25 10.72
N SER A 562 -28.14 18.28 11.53
CA SER A 562 -28.06 17.48 12.78
C SER A 562 -28.60 18.18 14.03
N ALA A 563 -29.22 19.36 13.91
CA ALA A 563 -29.73 20.13 15.05
C ALA A 563 -31.25 19.99 15.23
N ALA A 564 -31.78 18.77 15.40
CA ALA A 564 -33.07 18.53 16.08
C ALA A 564 -33.45 17.03 16.09
N ALA A 565 -32.84 16.24 16.97
CA ALA A 565 -33.46 15.01 17.44
C ALA A 565 -33.14 14.85 18.93
N THR A 566 -33.67 15.77 19.74
CA THR A 566 -33.76 15.59 21.19
C THR A 566 -34.65 14.38 21.46
N VAL A 567 -34.01 13.30 21.91
CA VAL A 567 -34.64 12.17 22.57
C VAL A 567 -35.35 12.69 23.82
N SER A 568 -36.68 12.88 23.76
CA SER A 568 -37.49 12.95 24.98
C SER A 568 -37.82 11.52 25.39
N GLY A 569 -37.15 11.07 26.45
CA GLY A 569 -37.51 9.84 27.11
C GLY A 569 -38.90 9.95 27.75
N ALA A 570 -39.67 8.88 27.61
CA ALA A 570 -40.76 8.56 28.52
C ALA A 570 -40.72 7.05 28.77
N LYS A 571 -40.14 6.69 29.91
CA LYS A 571 -40.45 5.46 30.66
C LYS A 571 -41.65 5.76 31.57
N PRO A 572 -42.44 4.76 31.98
CA PRO A 572 -41.99 3.69 32.88
C PRO A 572 -41.49 2.41 32.19
#